data_AF-A0A662EYK7-F1
#
_entry.id   AF-A0A662EYK7-F1
#
_cell.length_a   1.000
_cell.length_b   1.000
_cell.length_c   1.000
_cell.angle_alpha   90.00
_cell.angle_beta   90.00
_cell.angle_gamma   90.00
#
_symmetry.space_group_name_H-M   'P 1'
#
loop_
_entity.id
_entity.type
_entity.pdbx_description
1 polymer ?
#
loop_
_entity_poly.entity_id
_entity_poly.type
_entity_poly.pdbx_seq_one_letter_code
_entity_poly.pdbx_strand_id
1 'polypeptide(L)' 'KREIDLSDPWQRRRWISQVLTHGRAEAIAALDWDEIRRLLPDLNLPPLIRRLWEGYFRDEDTATAD' A
#
# COMPACT_ATOMS: atom_id res chain seq x y z
N LYS A 1 17.19 18.32 -4.22
CA LYS A 1 16.19 17.35 -3.71
C LYS A 1 16.50 16.02 -4.40
N ARG A 2 16.75 14.91 -3.68
CA ARG A 2 16.83 13.59 -4.32
C ARG A 2 15.40 13.20 -4.69
N GLU A 3 15.11 13.10 -5.98
CA GLU A 3 13.86 12.52 -6.46
C GLU A 3 13.81 11.05 -6.05
N ILE A 4 12.60 10.55 -5.77
CA ILE A 4 12.39 9.13 -5.48
C ILE A 4 12.38 8.42 -6.81
N ASP A 5 13.30 7.48 -6.99
CA ASP A 5 13.28 6.60 -8.14
C ASP A 5 12.32 5.44 -7.87
N LEU A 6 11.14 5.49 -8.48
CA LEU A 6 10.12 4.45 -8.33
C LEU A 6 10.40 3.20 -9.19
N SER A 7 11.49 3.19 -9.97
CA SER A 7 11.99 1.99 -10.64
C SER A 7 12.87 1.13 -9.71
N ASP A 8 13.44 1.72 -8.66
CA ASP A 8 14.14 0.98 -7.61
C ASP A 8 13.13 0.32 -6.65
N PRO A 9 13.09 -1.03 -6.56
CA PRO A 9 12.13 -1.75 -5.73
C PRO A 9 12.18 -1.35 -4.24
N TRP A 10 13.35 -0.98 -3.72
CA TRP A 10 13.48 -0.58 -2.32
C TRP A 10 12.85 0.79 -2.08
N GLN A 11 13.17 1.77 -2.94
CA GLN A 11 12.57 3.10 -2.88
C GLN A 11 11.06 3.07 -3.12
N ARG A 12 10.60 2.22 -4.05
CA ARG A 12 9.17 2.03 -4.32
C ARG A 12 8.43 1.50 -3.10
N ARG A 13 8.90 0.40 -2.47
CA ARG A 13 8.31 -0.13 -1.24
C ARG A 13 8.29 0.89 -0.12
N ARG A 14 9.39 1.63 0.07
CA ARG A 14 9.47 2.68 1.08
C ARG A 14 8.46 3.79 0.83
N TRP A 15 8.33 4.23 -0.43
CA TRP A 15 7.39 5.28 -0.80
C TRP A 15 5.94 4.81 -0.58
N ILE A 16 5.60 3.59 -1.01
CA ILE A 16 4.31 2.97 -0.75
C ILE A 16 4.01 2.95 0.76
N SER A 17 4.94 2.48 1.59
CA SER A 17 4.77 2.48 3.04
C SER A 17 4.46 3.88 3.60
N GLN A 18 5.08 4.94 3.07
CA GLN A 18 4.79 6.32 3.48
C GLN A 18 3.39 6.76 3.07
N VAL A 19 2.96 6.46 1.84
CA VAL A 19 1.61 6.83 1.37
C VAL A 19 0.54 6.07 2.14
N LEU A 20 0.72 4.78 2.41
CA LEU A 20 -0.23 3.97 3.18
C LEU A 20 -0.33 4.37 4.66
N THR A 21 0.68 5.06 5.20
CA THR A 21 0.70 5.48 6.62
C THR A 21 0.28 6.94 6.79
N HIS A 22 0.68 7.83 5.87
CA HIS A 22 0.57 9.28 6.02
C HIS A 22 0.00 10.00 4.78
N GLY A 23 -0.34 9.26 3.73
CA GLY A 23 -0.87 9.81 2.50
C GLY A 23 -2.24 10.43 2.68
N ARG A 24 -2.54 11.46 1.89
CA ARG A 24 -3.90 11.96 1.75
C ARG A 24 -4.75 11.00 0.93
N ALA A 25 -6.07 11.13 1.03
CA ALA A 25 -7.01 10.28 0.30
C ALA A 25 -6.73 10.25 -1.21
N GLU A 26 -6.37 11.37 -1.83
CA GLU A 26 -6.08 11.43 -3.26
C GLU A 26 -4.80 10.67 -3.63
N ALA A 27 -3.79 10.71 -2.76
CA ALA A 27 -2.54 9.99 -2.97
C ALA A 27 -2.74 8.47 -2.82
N ILE A 28 -3.59 8.06 -1.86
CA ILE A 28 -3.99 6.68 -1.66
C ILE A 28 -4.80 6.18 -2.87
N ALA A 29 -5.76 6.97 -3.34
CA ALA A 29 -6.61 6.61 -4.49
C ALA A 29 -5.84 6.45 -5.80
N ALA A 30 -4.69 7.11 -5.93
CA ALA A 30 -3.82 7.01 -7.11
C ALA A 30 -2.85 5.82 -7.09
N LEU A 31 -2.83 5.02 -6.02
CA LEU A 31 -2.00 3.81 -5.95
C LEU A 31 -2.52 2.69 -6.85
N ASP A 32 -1.60 1.84 -7.31
CA ASP A 32 -1.94 0.56 -7.93
C ASP A 32 -2.32 -0.45 -6.84
N TRP A 33 -3.62 -0.67 -6.66
CA TRP A 33 -4.16 -1.53 -5.61
C TRP A 33 -3.73 -2.99 -5.71
N ASP A 34 -3.53 -3.52 -6.92
CA ASP A 34 -3.04 -4.89 -7.13
C ASP A 34 -1.57 -5.01 -6.71
N GLU A 35 -0.77 -4.00 -7.03
CA GLU A 35 0.59 -3.92 -6.52
C GLU A 35 0.62 -3.84 -4.99
N ILE A 36 -0.21 -2.99 -4.39
CA ILE A 36 -0.29 -2.88 -2.93
C ILE A 36 -0.63 -4.23 -2.33
N ARG A 37 -1.68 -4.90 -2.83
CA ARG A 37 -2.11 -6.23 -2.35
C ARG A 37 -0.96 -7.23 -2.39
N ARG A 38 -0.20 -7.29 -3.48
CA ARG A 38 0.97 -8.19 -3.62
C ARG A 38 2.11 -7.84 -2.67
N LEU A 39 2.41 -6.55 -2.50
CA LEU A 39 3.54 -6.10 -1.69
C LEU A 39 3.23 -6.01 -0.20
N LEU A 40 1.96 -5.93 0.19
CA LEU A 40 1.51 -5.68 1.56
C LEU A 40 2.19 -6.58 2.61
N PRO A 41 2.37 -7.89 2.41
CA PRO A 41 3.11 -8.75 3.34
C PRO A 41 4.53 -8.25 3.63
N ASP A 42 5.21 -7.68 2.63
CA ASP A 42 6.62 -7.29 2.69
C ASP A 42 6.83 -5.81 3.07
N LEU A 43 5.77 -5.00 3.12
CA LEU A 43 5.90 -3.58 3.44
C LEU A 43 6.25 -3.35 4.90
N ASN A 44 7.22 -2.47 5.17
CA ASN A 44 7.49 -2.05 6.55
C ASN A 44 6.42 -1.04 6.99
N LEU A 45 5.35 -1.53 7.61
CA LEU A 45 4.20 -0.76 8.10
C LEU A 45 4.06 -0.91 9.62
N PRO A 46 3.58 0.14 10.33
CA PRO A 46 3.13 -0.03 11.69
C PRO A 46 2.08 -1.15 11.81
N PRO A 47 2.13 -2.02 12.84
CA PRO A 47 1.28 -3.22 12.90
C PRO A 47 -0.22 -2.94 12.78
N LEU A 48 -0.71 -1.84 13.36
CA LEU A 48 -2.11 -1.45 13.26
C LEU A 48 -2.49 -1.06 11.82
N ILE A 49 -1.65 -0.27 11.15
CA ILE A 49 -1.89 0.18 9.77
C ILE A 49 -1.90 -1.01 8.81
N ARG A 50 -0.95 -1.93 8.98
CA ARG A 50 -0.92 -3.20 8.25
C ARG A 50 -2.24 -3.96 8.38
N ARG A 51 -2.74 -4.14 9.62
CA ARG A 51 -3.99 -4.87 9.87
C ARG A 51 -5.21 -4.21 9.22
N LEU A 52 -5.27 -2.87 9.19
CA LEU A 52 -6.36 -2.15 8.54
C LEU A 52 -6.38 -2.41 7.03
N TRP A 53 -5.23 -2.35 6.37
CA TRP A 53 -5.13 -2.65 4.94
C TRP A 53 -5.39 -4.14 4.64
N GLU A 54 -4.88 -5.06 5.45
CA GLU A 54 -5.17 -6.50 5.32
C GLU A 54 -6.66 -6.79 5.51
N GLY A 55 -7.36 -6.05 6.38
CA GLY A 55 -8.81 -6.13 6.54
C GLY A 55 -9.55 -5.63 5.29
N TYR A 56 -9.17 -4.45 4.80
CA TYR A 56 -9.77 -3.86 3.59
C TYR A 56 -9.73 -4.82 2.39
N PHE A 57 -8.56 -5.39 2.07
CA PHE A 57 -8.44 -6.31 0.93
C PHE A 57 -9.20 -7.61 1.14
N ARG A 58 -9.28 -8.11 2.38
CA ARG A 58 -10.07 -9.29 2.70
C ARG A 58 -11.56 -9.06 2.46
N ASP A 59 -12.08 -7.91 2.87
CA ASP A 59 -13.47 -7.56 2.68
C ASP A 59 -13.80 -7.38 1.18
N GLU A 60 -12.88 -6.79 0.40
CA GLU A 60 -13.02 -6.68 -1.06
C GLU A 60 -13.05 -8.05 -1.74
N ASP A 61 -12.17 -8.97 -1.34
CA ASP A 61 -12.12 -10.34 -1.88
C ASP A 61 -13.46 -11.07 -1.64
N THR A 62 -14.08 -10.85 -0.47
CA THR A 62 -15.41 -11.43 -0.19
C THR A 62 -16.53 -10.79 -1.00
N ALA A 63 -16.47 -9.47 -1.25
CA ALA A 63 -17.49 -8.77 -2.03
C ALA A 63 -17.44 -9.09 -3.54
N THR A 64 -16.28 -9.55 -4.03
CA THR A 64 -16.08 -9.92 -5.45
C THR A 64 -16.40 -11.40 -5.71
N ALA A 65 -16.60 -12.19 -4.66
CA ALA A 65 -16.87 -13.62 -4.73
C ALA A 65 -18.37 -13.99 -4.77
N ASP A 66 -19.27 -13.02 -4.56
CA ASP A 66 -20.73 -13.12 -4.74
C ASP A 66 -21.19 -12.66 -6.14
#